data_AF-A0A914D3L3-F1
#
_entry.id   AF-A0A914D3L3-F1
#
_cell.length_a   1.000
_cell.length_b   1.000
_cell.length_c   1.000
_cell.angle_alpha   90.00
_cell.angle_beta   90.00
_cell.angle_gamma   90.00
#
_symmetry.space_group_name_H-M   'P 1'
#
loop_
_entity.id
_entity.type
_entity.pdbx_description
1 polymer ?
#
loop_
_entity_poly.entity_id
_entity_poly.type
_entity_poly.pdbx_seq_one_letter_code
_entity_poly.pdbx_strand_id
1 'polypeptide(L)' 'MKNPHYRLGSGPNGSNEIKRHPFFQTIDWDRLYARQISPPFKP' A
#
# COMPACT_ATOMS: atom_id res chain seq x y z
N MET A 1 4.43 -25.06 -3.72
CA MET A 1 3.18 -24.30 -3.50
C MET A 1 3.53 -23.07 -2.65
N LYS A 2 3.18 -21.84 -3.05
CA LYS A 2 3.41 -20.65 -2.20
C LYS A 2 2.29 -20.59 -1.16
N ASN A 3 2.63 -20.42 0.12
CA ASN A 3 1.63 -20.32 1.19
C ASN A 3 0.96 -18.94 1.17
N PRO A 4 -0.36 -18.84 0.97
CA PRO A 4 -1.06 -17.56 0.96
C PRO A 4 -0.98 -16.83 2.31
N HIS A 5 -0.82 -17.54 3.43
CA HIS A 5 -0.69 -16.93 4.76
C HIS A 5 0.63 -16.16 4.94
N TYR A 6 1.65 -16.40 4.12
CA TYR A 6 2.90 -15.64 4.14
C TYR A 6 2.87 -14.41 3.22
N ARG A 7 1.76 -14.15 2.54
CA ARG A 7 1.62 -12.94 1.74
C ARG A 7 1.46 -11.74 2.67
N LEU A 8 2.22 -10.68 2.42
CA LEU A 8 2.08 -9.40 3.11
C LEU A 8 0.63 -8.90 3.01
N GLY A 9 0.02 -8.60 4.15
CA GLY A 9 -1.38 -8.18 4.23
C GLY A 9 -2.40 -9.32 4.30
N SER A 10 -1.96 -10.57 4.46
CA SER A 10 -2.84 -11.70 4.82
C SER A 10 -2.99 -11.91 6.34
N GLY A 11 -2.28 -11.12 7.15
CA GLY A 11 -2.43 -11.09 8.61
C GLY A 11 -3.65 -10.28 9.09
N PRO A 12 -3.91 -10.26 10.41
CA PRO A 12 -5.06 -9.55 11.01
C PRO A 12 -5.03 -8.03 10.77
N ASN A 13 -3.85 -7.47 10.51
CA ASN A 13 -3.69 -6.05 10.21
C ASN A 13 -3.97 -5.70 8.74
N GLY A 14 -4.17 -6.71 7.87
CA GLY A 14 -4.55 -6.56 6.48
C GLY A 14 -3.67 -5.57 5.72
N SER A 15 -4.32 -4.63 5.01
CA SER A 15 -3.63 -3.64 4.18
C SER A 15 -2.70 -2.70 4.94
N ASN A 16 -2.82 -2.57 6.27
CA ASN A 16 -1.90 -1.75 7.06
C ASN A 16 -0.47 -2.30 7.05
N GLU A 17 -0.29 -3.61 6.91
CA GLU A 17 1.05 -4.22 6.75
C GLU A 17 1.71 -3.78 5.44
N ILE A 18 0.91 -3.65 4.38
CA ILE A 18 1.36 -3.17 3.08
C ILE A 18 1.72 -1.68 3.20
N LYS A 19 0.84 -0.87 3.80
CA LYS A 19 1.05 0.58 3.94
C LYS A 19 2.30 0.97 4.74
N ARG A 20 2.68 0.14 5.72
CA ARG A 20 3.86 0.35 6.59
C ARG A 20 5.17 -0.16 5.99
N HIS A 21 5.12 -0.87 4.87
CA HIS A 21 6.32 -1.45 4.26
C HIS A 21 7.25 -0.35 3.72
N PRO A 22 8.59 -0.45 3.89
CA PRO A 22 9.54 0.60 3.48
C PRO A 22 9.44 1.02 2.01
N PHE A 23 9.03 0.10 1.14
CA PHE A 23 8.78 0.41 -0.28
C PHE A 23 7.78 1.56 -0.47
N PHE A 24 6.78 1.70 0.40
CA PHE A 24 5.74 2.73 0.30
C PHE A 24 5.95 3.90 1.27
N GLN A 25 7.12 4.03 1.91
CA GLN A 25 7.37 5.05 2.93
C GLN A 25 7.23 6.50 2.42
N THR A 26 7.35 6.70 1.10
CA THR A 26 7.22 8.02 0.45
C THR A 26 5.78 8.38 0.12
N ILE A 27 4.83 7.46 0.32
CA ILE A 27 3.41 7.68 0.02
C ILE A 27 2.72 8.26 1.24
N ASP A 28 2.19 9.47 1.09
CA ASP A 28 1.18 10.01 1.99
C ASP A 28 -0.19 9.38 1.64
N TRP A 29 -0.62 8.42 2.46
CA TRP A 29 -1.85 7.65 2.23
C TRP A 29 -3.11 8.51 2.34
N ASP A 30 -3.11 9.57 3.14
CA ASP A 30 -4.25 10.45 3.33
C ASP A 30 -4.41 11.37 2.12
N ARG A 31 -3.31 11.94 1.62
CA ARG A 31 -3.31 12.73 0.37
C ARG A 31 -3.63 11.88 -0.85
N LEU A 32 -3.15 10.63 -0.90
CA LEU A 32 -3.50 9.69 -1.96
C LEU A 32 -5.01 9.41 -1.96
N TYR A 33 -5.58 9.11 -0.79
CA TYR A 33 -7.01 8.85 -0.63
C TYR A 33 -7.85 10.07 -1.02
N ALA A 34 -7.42 11.27 -0.62
CA ALA A 34 -8.04 12.54 -0.99
C ALA A 34 -7.80 12.95 -2.46
N ARG A 35 -7.12 12.13 -3.27
CA ARG A 35 -6.77 12.40 -4.68
C ARG A 35 -5.96 13.68 -4.89
N GLN A 36 -5.14 14.05 -3.91
CA GLN A 36 -4.30 15.26 -3.93
C GLN A 36 -2.88 15.01 -4.46
N ILE A 37 -2.57 13.77 -4.82
CA ILE A 37 -1.30 13.40 -5.47
C ILE A 37 -1.54 13.37 -6.98
N SER A 38 -0.73 14.13 -7.74
CA SER A 38 -0.83 14.12 -9.21
C SER A 38 -0.43 12.74 -9.75
N PRO A 39 -1.23 12.13 -10.64
CA PRO A 39 -0.85 10.87 -11.25
C PRO A 39 0.41 11.07 -12.12
N PRO A 40 1.30 10.06 -12.20
CA PRO A 40 2.52 10.12 -13.00
C PRO A 40 2.24 10.11 -14.51
N PHE A 41 1.04 9.68 -14.90
CA PHE A 41 0.58 9.65 -16.27
C PHE A 41 -0.79 10.30 -16.37
N LYS A 42 -0.92 11.22 -17.32
CA LYS A 42 -2.19 11.78 -17.79
C LYS A 42 -2.28 11.42 -19.28
N PRO A 43 -3.21 10.54 -19.68
CA PRO A 43 -3.39 10.17 -21.08
C PRO A 43 -3.76 11.36 -21.96
#